data_AF-A0A8T5HSF8-F1
#
_entry.id   AF-A0A8T5HSF8-F1
#
_cell.length_a   1.000
_cell.length_b   1.000
_cell.length_c   1.000
_cell.angle_alpha   90.00
_cell.angle_beta   90.00
_cell.angle_gamma   90.00
#
_symmetry.space_group_name_H-M   'P 1'
#
loop_
_entity.id
_entity.type
_entity.pdbx_description
1 polymer ?
#
loop_
_entity_poly.entity_id
_entity_poly.type
_entity_poly.pdbx_seq_one_letter_code
_entity_poly.pdbx_strand_id
1 'polypeptide(L)'
;MSTDFDILPDKVEVIKYHRFENKDIQSEGALNELISLMFDHPERDFYVFTEKNSKPNSLLMKANKDGSILINEVELFYYRHPRDKHSFIRIPRGGGEFEWEKELTKQGPMFQRTKLKLTARMKRQLEALNKIALEKRSDSFPIELKPNLFGLGLDLNKLFRFVRQFFGKRR
;
A
#
# COMPACT_ATOMS: atom_id res chain seq x y z
N MET A 1 -36.84 20.45 -27.09
CA MET A 1 -37.27 19.60 -25.96
C MET A 1 -36.03 18.89 -25.45
N SER A 2 -35.40 19.41 -24.38
CA SER A 2 -34.30 18.74 -23.71
C SER A 2 -34.89 17.66 -22.82
N THR A 3 -34.73 16.41 -23.22
CA THR A 3 -34.90 15.28 -22.31
C THR A 3 -33.64 15.18 -21.46
N ASP A 4 -33.61 15.96 -20.39
CA ASP A 4 -32.68 15.71 -19.29
C ASP A 4 -33.12 14.40 -18.65
N PHE A 5 -32.41 13.32 -19.00
CA PHE A 5 -32.55 12.07 -18.26
C PHE A 5 -31.88 12.27 -16.91
N ASP A 6 -32.69 12.44 -15.87
CA ASP A 6 -32.25 12.38 -14.47
C ASP A 6 -31.80 10.95 -14.16
N ILE A 7 -30.56 10.64 -14.53
CA ILE A 7 -29.92 9.36 -14.21
C ILE A 7 -29.55 9.40 -12.73
N LEU A 8 -30.41 8.85 -11.88
CA LEU A 8 -30.12 8.60 -10.47
C LEU A 8 -29.47 7.22 -10.32
N PRO A 9 -28.26 7.10 -9.76
CA PRO A 9 -27.60 5.81 -9.58
C PRO A 9 -28.21 5.02 -8.41
N ASP A 10 -28.48 3.73 -8.64
CA ASP A 10 -28.97 2.82 -7.58
C ASP A 10 -27.94 2.57 -6.47
N LYS A 11 -26.65 2.69 -6.81
CA LYS A 11 -25.52 2.51 -5.89
C LYS A 11 -24.30 3.25 -6.41
N VAL A 12 -23.60 3.95 -5.51
CA VAL A 12 -22.29 4.54 -5.79
C VAL A 12 -21.26 3.85 -4.91
N GLU A 13 -20.30 3.16 -5.55
CA GLU A 13 -19.14 2.60 -4.87
C GLU A 13 -17.90 3.39 -5.24
N VAL A 14 -17.19 3.88 -4.21
CA VAL A 14 -15.92 4.59 -4.41
C VAL A 14 -14.79 3.62 -4.07
N ILE A 15 -14.12 3.13 -5.11
CA ILE A 15 -12.98 2.22 -4.95
C ILE A 15 -11.69 3.05 -5.00
N LYS A 16 -10.89 2.98 -3.93
CA LYS A 16 -9.54 3.54 -3.89
C LYS A 16 -8.53 2.44 -4.12
N TYR A 17 -7.61 2.66 -5.05
CA TYR A 17 -6.55 1.70 -5.34
C TYR A 17 -5.22 2.40 -5.59
N HIS A 18 -4.15 1.64 -5.35
CA HIS A 18 -2.79 1.99 -5.72
C HIS A 18 -2.34 1.13 -6.88
N ARG A 19 -1.54 1.73 -7.76
CA ARG A 19 -1.00 1.06 -8.92
C ARG A 19 0.51 1.21 -8.99
N PHE A 20 1.16 0.08 -9.22
CA PHE A 20 2.59 -0.03 -9.47
C PHE A 20 2.85 -0.73 -10.79
N GLU A 21 3.99 -0.45 -11.39
CA GLU A 21 4.62 -1.25 -12.44
C GLU A 21 5.82 -1.99 -11.88
N ASN A 22 6.33 -3.00 -12.60
CA ASN A 22 7.53 -3.71 -12.19
C ASN A 22 8.71 -2.78 -11.88
N LYS A 23 8.87 -1.70 -12.64
CA LYS A 23 9.94 -0.70 -12.47
C LYS A 23 9.86 0.10 -11.17
N ASP A 24 8.70 0.12 -10.51
CA ASP A 24 8.51 0.84 -9.27
C ASP A 24 9.00 0.02 -8.06
N ILE A 25 9.22 -1.29 -8.24
CA ILE A 25 9.61 -2.24 -7.19
C ILE A 25 10.95 -2.88 -7.57
N GLN A 26 12.00 -2.06 -7.64
CA GLN A 26 13.35 -2.51 -8.07
C GLN A 26 14.31 -2.74 -6.91
N SER A 27 13.94 -2.34 -5.70
CA SER A 27 14.78 -2.45 -4.50
C SER A 27 13.99 -3.01 -3.32
N GLU A 28 14.71 -3.61 -2.36
CA GLU A 28 14.12 -4.05 -1.08
C GLU A 28 13.50 -2.85 -0.32
N GLY A 29 14.06 -1.64 -0.48
CA GLY A 29 13.48 -0.40 0.05
C GLY A 29 12.08 -0.12 -0.52
N ALA A 30 11.93 -0.15 -1.85
CA ALA A 30 10.65 0.05 -2.52
C ALA A 30 9.63 -1.04 -2.15
N LEU A 31 10.07 -2.29 -1.98
CA LEU A 31 9.22 -3.36 -1.50
C LEU A 31 8.72 -3.10 -0.07
N ASN A 32 9.59 -2.64 0.83
CA ASN A 32 9.23 -2.32 2.21
C ASN A 32 8.28 -1.12 2.29
N GLU A 33 8.47 -0.11 1.44
CA GLU A 33 7.54 1.02 1.31
C GLU A 33 6.16 0.55 0.84
N LEU A 34 6.10 -0.32 -0.16
CA LEU A 34 4.86 -0.94 -0.62
C LEU A 34 4.17 -1.74 0.50
N ILE A 35 4.91 -2.54 1.25
CA ILE A 35 4.40 -3.30 2.40
C ILE A 35 3.83 -2.37 3.47
N SER A 36 4.54 -1.30 3.79
CA SER A 36 4.10 -0.30 4.77
C SER A 36 2.83 0.40 4.28
N LEU A 37 2.78 0.78 3.00
CA LEU A 37 1.60 1.40 2.41
C LEU A 37 0.37 0.47 2.42
N MET A 38 0.56 -0.82 2.17
CA MET A 38 -0.52 -1.83 2.29
C MET A 38 -0.98 -2.03 3.73
N PHE A 39 -0.09 -1.83 4.70
CA PHE A 39 -0.41 -1.92 6.11
C PHE A 39 -1.20 -0.70 6.59
N ASP A 40 -0.79 0.49 6.17
CA ASP A 40 -1.40 1.77 6.57
C ASP A 40 -2.76 2.01 5.88
N HIS A 41 -3.01 1.36 4.75
CA HIS A 41 -4.24 1.49 3.96
C HIS A 41 -4.87 0.14 3.62
N PRO A 42 -5.31 -0.65 4.62
CA PRO A 42 -5.82 -2.00 4.40
C PRO A 42 -7.14 -2.04 3.61
N GLU A 43 -7.84 -0.91 3.50
CA GLU A 43 -9.09 -0.72 2.75
C GLU A 43 -8.88 -0.52 1.25
N ARG A 44 -7.64 -0.25 0.81
CA ARG A 44 -7.33 0.01 -0.60
C ARG A 44 -6.88 -1.25 -1.31
N ASP A 45 -7.18 -1.30 -2.60
CA ASP A 45 -6.64 -2.36 -3.45
C ASP A 45 -5.26 -1.98 -4.00
N PHE A 46 -4.35 -2.94 -4.04
CA PHE A 46 -2.98 -2.74 -4.53
C PHE A 46 -2.75 -3.60 -5.75
N TYR A 47 -2.40 -2.97 -6.86
CA TYR A 47 -2.21 -3.64 -8.14
C TYR A 47 -0.82 -3.43 -8.70
N VAL A 48 -0.22 -4.51 -9.21
CA VAL A 48 1.01 -4.46 -10.00
C VAL A 48 0.69 -4.82 -11.44
N PHE A 49 1.06 -3.94 -12.36
CA PHE A 49 0.94 -4.17 -13.79
C PHE A 49 2.28 -4.64 -14.34
N THR A 50 2.24 -5.77 -15.04
CA THR A 50 3.42 -6.35 -15.68
C THR A 50 3.11 -6.65 -17.13
N GLU A 51 4.04 -6.37 -18.01
CA GLU A 51 3.87 -6.68 -19.43
C GLU A 51 3.79 -8.21 -19.61
N LYS A 52 2.91 -8.66 -20.51
CA LYS A 52 2.74 -10.07 -20.83
C LYS A 52 4.08 -10.63 -21.30
N ASN A 53 4.46 -11.79 -20.78
CA ASN A 53 5.74 -12.47 -21.06
C ASN A 53 6.98 -11.78 -20.46
N SER A 54 6.83 -10.67 -19.73
CA SER A 54 7.93 -10.13 -18.93
C SER A 54 8.29 -11.07 -17.78
N LYS A 55 9.55 -11.02 -17.32
CA LYS A 55 9.96 -11.79 -16.16
C LYS A 55 9.19 -11.31 -14.92
N PRO A 56 8.65 -12.22 -14.09
CA PRO A 56 8.06 -11.86 -12.81
C PRO A 56 9.07 -11.07 -11.96
N ASN A 57 8.57 -10.09 -11.20
CA ASN A 57 9.41 -9.34 -10.28
C ASN A 57 9.93 -10.27 -9.17
N SER A 58 11.24 -10.47 -9.11
CA SER A 58 11.88 -11.42 -8.19
C SER A 58 11.65 -11.05 -6.72
N LEU A 59 11.57 -9.75 -6.39
CA LEU A 59 11.30 -9.27 -5.03
C LEU A 59 9.87 -9.64 -4.61
N LEU A 60 8.88 -9.40 -5.47
CA LEU A 60 7.50 -9.81 -5.20
C LEU A 60 7.35 -11.33 -5.10
N MET A 61 8.05 -12.08 -5.96
CA MET A 61 8.04 -13.56 -5.89
C MET A 61 8.67 -14.07 -4.58
N LYS A 62 9.76 -13.44 -4.13
CA LYS A 62 10.40 -13.73 -2.85
C LYS A 62 9.48 -13.40 -1.67
N ALA A 63 8.87 -12.21 -1.67
CA ALA A 63 7.90 -11.77 -0.66
C ALA A 63 6.63 -12.65 -0.62
N ASN A 64 6.23 -13.21 -1.76
CA ASN A 64 5.14 -14.19 -1.79
C ASN A 64 5.57 -15.54 -1.20
N LYS A 65 6.80 -15.98 -1.51
CA LYS A 65 7.35 -17.24 -1.00
C LYS A 65 7.63 -17.21 0.51
N ASP A 66 8.11 -16.09 1.04
CA ASP A 66 8.35 -15.93 2.48
C ASP A 66 7.09 -15.63 3.30
N GLY A 67 5.96 -15.39 2.61
CA GLY A 67 4.66 -15.16 3.21
C GLY A 67 4.45 -13.73 3.72
N SER A 68 5.26 -12.76 3.26
CA SER A 68 5.03 -11.33 3.52
C SER A 68 3.84 -10.79 2.73
N ILE A 69 3.75 -11.17 1.45
CA ILE A 69 2.71 -10.75 0.50
C ILE A 69 1.94 -11.97 0.00
N LEU A 70 0.66 -11.78 -0.30
CA LEU A 70 -0.18 -12.72 -1.02
C LEU A 70 -0.49 -12.16 -2.42
N ILE A 71 -0.20 -12.96 -3.45
CA ILE A 71 -0.68 -12.71 -4.81
C ILE A 71 -2.08 -13.35 -4.93
N ASN A 72 -3.13 -12.53 -4.87
CA ASN A 72 -4.51 -13.02 -4.73
C ASN A 72 -5.16 -13.37 -6.07
N GLU A 73 -5.05 -12.44 -7.04
CA GLU A 73 -5.76 -12.49 -8.31
C GLU A 73 -4.85 -11.99 -9.42
N VAL A 74 -4.89 -12.65 -10.57
CA VAL A 74 -4.22 -12.21 -11.80
C VAL A 74 -5.28 -12.05 -12.88
N GLU A 75 -5.37 -10.86 -13.42
CA GLU A 75 -6.27 -10.53 -14.51
C GLU A 75 -5.49 -10.15 -15.76
N LEU A 76 -6.02 -10.52 -16.92
CA LEU A 76 -5.37 -10.35 -18.21
C LEU A 76 -6.09 -9.31 -19.08
N PHE A 77 -5.48 -9.02 -20.23
CA PHE A 77 -6.00 -8.14 -21.28
C PHE A 77 -6.08 -6.68 -20.86
N TYR A 78 -5.07 -6.22 -20.12
CA TYR A 78 -4.88 -4.80 -19.86
C TYR A 78 -3.97 -4.18 -20.91
N TYR A 79 -4.23 -2.93 -21.27
CA TYR A 79 -3.45 -2.16 -22.22
C TYR A 79 -3.28 -0.74 -21.69
N ARG A 80 -2.18 -0.07 -22.07
CA ARG A 80 -1.99 1.34 -21.69
C ARG A 80 -2.98 2.22 -22.44
N HIS A 81 -3.60 3.14 -21.71
CA HIS A 81 -4.52 4.09 -22.32
C HIS A 81 -3.74 5.03 -23.28
N PRO A 82 -4.21 5.25 -24.52
CA PRO A 82 -3.44 6.00 -25.51
C PRO A 82 -3.23 7.47 -25.13
N ARG A 83 -4.19 8.07 -24.40
CA ARG A 83 -4.11 9.47 -23.96
C ARG A 83 -3.49 9.65 -22.58
N ASP A 84 -3.37 8.57 -21.81
CA ASP A 84 -2.83 8.61 -20.46
C ASP A 84 -1.86 7.45 -20.24
N LYS A 85 -0.57 7.78 -20.27
CA LYS A 85 0.53 6.82 -20.07
C LYS A 85 0.48 6.16 -18.70
N HIS A 86 -0.20 6.79 -17.76
CA HIS A 86 -0.43 6.34 -16.40
C HIS A 86 -1.85 5.84 -16.24
N SER A 87 -2.49 5.26 -17.25
CA SER A 87 -3.75 4.54 -17.09
C SER A 87 -3.70 3.23 -17.88
N PHE A 88 -4.37 2.23 -17.32
CA PHE A 88 -4.55 0.94 -17.98
C PHE A 88 -6.04 0.68 -18.14
N ILE A 89 -6.41 0.19 -19.30
CA ILE A 89 -7.77 -0.19 -19.64
C ILE A 89 -7.82 -1.68 -19.90
N ARG A 90 -8.90 -2.32 -19.48
CA ARG A 90 -9.14 -3.72 -19.78
C ARG A 90 -9.95 -3.80 -21.06
N ILE A 91 -9.39 -4.41 -22.09
CA ILE A 91 -10.11 -4.68 -23.33
C ILE A 91 -10.36 -6.19 -23.39
N PRO A 92 -11.63 -6.65 -23.47
CA PRO A 92 -11.93 -8.08 -23.52
C PRO A 92 -11.22 -8.80 -24.68
N ARG A 93 -11.02 -10.11 -24.55
CA ARG A 93 -10.37 -10.93 -25.58
C ARG A 93 -11.10 -10.88 -26.94
N GLY A 94 -12.40 -10.59 -26.94
CA GLY A 94 -13.20 -10.39 -28.16
C GLY A 94 -12.89 -9.10 -28.93
N GLY A 95 -11.98 -8.27 -28.41
CA GLY A 95 -11.71 -6.94 -28.93
C GLY A 95 -12.50 -5.87 -28.18
N GLY A 96 -12.19 -4.62 -28.48
CA GLY A 96 -12.94 -3.48 -27.98
C GLY A 96 -14.08 -3.09 -28.92
N GLU A 97 -15.01 -2.32 -28.37
CA GLU A 97 -16.16 -1.79 -29.12
C GLU A 97 -15.71 -0.72 -30.11
N PHE A 98 -14.70 0.06 -29.72
CA PHE A 98 -14.21 1.19 -30.51
C PHE A 98 -13.01 0.79 -31.39
N GLU A 99 -12.87 1.42 -32.56
CA GLU A 99 -11.76 1.15 -33.49
C GLU A 99 -10.38 1.35 -32.85
N TRP A 100 -10.23 2.38 -32.01
CA TRP A 100 -8.97 2.65 -31.31
C TRP A 100 -8.59 1.54 -30.31
N GLU A 101 -9.57 0.84 -29.73
CA GLU A 101 -9.33 -0.32 -28.86
C GLU A 101 -8.88 -1.53 -29.69
N LYS A 102 -9.48 -1.73 -30.87
CA LYS A 102 -9.08 -2.77 -31.82
C LYS A 102 -7.66 -2.54 -32.33
N GLU A 103 -7.26 -1.30 -32.59
CA GLU A 103 -5.88 -0.95 -32.95
C GLU A 103 -4.91 -1.24 -31.80
N LEU A 104 -5.28 -0.84 -30.58
CA LEU A 104 -4.47 -1.06 -29.39
C LEU A 104 -4.25 -2.56 -29.09
N THR A 105 -5.29 -3.39 -29.26
CA THR A 105 -5.17 -4.85 -29.09
C THR A 105 -4.31 -5.51 -30.17
N LYS A 106 -4.23 -4.93 -31.38
CA LYS A 106 -3.40 -5.46 -32.48
C LYS A 106 -1.93 -5.09 -32.35
N GLN A 107 -1.63 -3.86 -31.94
CA GLN A 107 -0.27 -3.30 -31.97
C GLN A 107 0.34 -3.09 -30.58
N GLY A 108 -0.48 -2.89 -29.55
CA GLY A 108 -0.04 -2.48 -28.23
C GLY A 108 0.45 -3.64 -27.35
N PRO A 109 1.40 -3.38 -26.44
CA PRO A 109 1.81 -4.35 -25.45
C PRO A 109 0.66 -4.68 -24.50
N MET A 110 0.41 -5.98 -24.31
CA MET A 110 -0.57 -6.47 -23.35
C MET A 110 0.06 -6.52 -21.96
N PHE A 111 -0.71 -6.17 -20.94
CA PHE A 111 -0.33 -6.24 -19.54
C PHE A 111 -1.27 -7.20 -18.78
N GLN A 112 -0.75 -7.72 -17.68
CA GLN A 112 -1.51 -8.41 -16.65
C GLN A 112 -1.53 -7.58 -15.37
N ARG A 113 -2.67 -7.57 -14.68
CA ARG A 113 -2.89 -6.89 -13.41
C ARG A 113 -2.90 -7.92 -12.29
N THR A 114 -1.98 -7.79 -11.36
CA THR A 114 -1.87 -8.67 -10.19
C THR A 114 -2.31 -7.94 -8.94
N LYS A 115 -3.31 -8.47 -8.23
CA LYS A 115 -3.78 -7.93 -6.96
C LYS A 115 -2.90 -8.44 -5.81
N LEU A 116 -2.35 -7.51 -5.05
CA LEU A 116 -1.51 -7.77 -3.89
C LEU A 116 -2.31 -7.57 -2.59
N LYS A 117 -2.03 -8.41 -1.60
CA LYS A 117 -2.51 -8.24 -0.23
C LYS A 117 -1.40 -8.61 0.75
N LEU A 118 -1.41 -8.02 1.94
CA LEU A 118 -0.60 -8.55 3.04
C LEU A 118 -1.22 -9.82 3.59
N THR A 119 -0.37 -10.79 3.94
CA THR A 119 -0.84 -11.97 4.66
C THR A 119 -1.26 -11.60 6.08
N ALA A 120 -2.16 -12.38 6.68
CA ALA A 120 -2.58 -12.17 8.07
C ALA A 120 -1.38 -12.26 9.04
N ARG A 121 -0.40 -13.10 8.73
CA ARG A 121 0.85 -13.22 9.49
C ARG A 121 1.64 -11.91 9.47
N MET A 122 1.85 -11.35 8.28
CA MET A 122 2.63 -10.12 8.13
C MET A 122 1.93 -8.93 8.79
N LYS A 123 0.61 -8.83 8.68
CA LYS A 123 -0.18 -7.81 9.38
C LYS A 123 0.05 -7.84 10.90
N ARG A 124 -0.06 -9.02 11.52
CA ARG A 124 0.19 -9.19 12.97
C ARG A 124 1.62 -8.82 13.37
N GLN A 125 2.60 -9.13 12.52
CA GLN A 125 3.99 -8.77 12.78
C GLN A 125 4.19 -7.26 12.77
N LEU A 126 3.62 -6.56 11.78
CA LEU A 126 3.69 -5.10 11.69
C LEU A 126 2.94 -4.42 12.85
N GLU A 127 1.77 -4.93 13.26
CA GLU A 127 1.05 -4.47 14.44
C GLU A 127 1.90 -4.58 15.71
N ALA A 128 2.55 -5.72 15.92
CA ALA A 128 3.43 -5.94 17.08
C ALA A 128 4.62 -4.98 17.07
N LEU A 129 5.26 -4.78 15.92
CA LEU A 129 6.38 -3.83 15.78
C LEU A 129 5.94 -2.39 16.05
N ASN A 130 4.78 -1.98 15.53
CA ASN A 130 4.23 -0.65 15.76
C ASN A 130 3.89 -0.43 17.24
N LYS A 131 3.33 -1.45 17.92
CA LYS A 131 3.06 -1.37 19.35
C LYS A 131 4.35 -1.19 20.17
N ILE A 132 5.38 -1.98 19.88
CA ILE A 132 6.69 -1.85 20.55
C ILE A 132 7.31 -0.47 20.29
N ALA A 133 7.18 0.06 19.07
CA ALA A 133 7.68 1.38 18.73
C ALA A 133 6.93 2.50 19.50
N LEU A 134 5.62 2.36 19.69
CA LEU A 134 4.81 3.27 20.49
C LEU A 134 5.19 3.20 21.98
N GLU A 135 5.37 2.00 22.54
CA GLU A 135 5.80 1.81 23.94
C GLU A 135 7.18 2.43 24.21
N LYS A 136 8.15 2.20 23.31
CA LYS A 136 9.47 2.83 23.40
C LYS A 136 9.41 4.36 23.33
N ARG A 137 8.52 4.91 22.50
CA ARG A 137 8.29 6.36 22.46
C ARG A 137 7.74 6.85 23.80
N SER A 138 6.71 6.21 24.35
CA SER A 138 6.17 6.60 25.66
C SER A 138 7.18 6.47 26.80
N ASP A 139 8.06 5.47 26.78
CA ASP A 139 9.12 5.32 27.77
C ASP A 139 10.22 6.38 27.67
N SER A 140 10.41 6.94 26.48
CA SER A 140 11.37 8.03 26.24
C SER A 140 10.83 9.40 26.72
N PHE A 141 9.53 9.52 26.96
CA PHE A 141 8.93 10.72 27.55
C PHE A 141 8.91 10.61 29.08
N PRO A 142 9.46 11.57 29.83
CA PRO A 142 9.54 11.51 31.30
C PRO A 142 8.21 11.76 32.01
N ILE A 143 7.09 11.84 31.29
CA ILE A 143 5.77 12.20 31.83
C ILE A 143 4.82 11.03 31.55
N GLU A 144 4.64 10.16 32.54
CA GLU A 144 3.56 9.16 32.54
C GLU A 144 2.28 9.79 33.09
N LEU A 145 1.27 10.01 32.25
CA LEU A 145 -0.05 10.48 32.69
C LEU A 145 -0.83 9.32 33.33
N LYS A 146 -0.53 8.99 34.59
CA LYS A 146 -1.40 8.11 35.40
C LYS A 146 -2.50 8.95 36.07
N PRO A 147 -3.78 8.55 35.99
CA PRO A 147 -4.85 9.22 36.70
C PRO A 147 -4.80 8.83 38.18
N ASN A 148 -4.03 9.58 38.97
CA ASN A 148 -4.18 9.60 40.43
C ASN A 148 -4.94 10.87 40.85
N LEU A 149 -5.54 10.83 42.05
CA LEU A 149 -6.50 11.77 42.64
C LEU A 149 -6.15 13.29 42.56
N PHE A 150 -4.93 13.64 42.14
CA PHE A 150 -4.44 15.01 42.02
C PHE A 150 -3.86 15.41 40.65
N GLY A 151 -4.02 14.59 39.60
CA GLY A 151 -3.68 14.97 38.22
C GLY A 151 -2.18 15.22 37.97
N LEU A 152 -1.56 14.40 37.12
CA LEU A 152 -0.13 14.44 36.72
C LEU A 152 0.85 13.85 37.76
N GLY A 153 1.01 12.53 37.73
CA GLY A 153 2.12 11.87 38.44
C GLY A 153 3.41 11.95 37.62
N LEU A 154 4.38 12.78 38.03
CA LEU A 154 5.73 12.77 37.45
C LEU A 154 6.49 11.53 37.96
N ASP A 155 6.98 10.69 37.05
CA ASP A 155 7.88 9.58 37.42
C ASP A 155 9.29 10.13 37.69
N LEU A 156 9.59 10.33 38.97
CA LEU A 156 10.85 10.89 39.46
C LEU A 156 12.07 10.05 39.05
N ASN A 157 11.94 8.73 38.86
CA ASN A 157 13.05 7.88 38.44
C ASN A 157 13.42 8.12 36.97
N LYS A 158 12.42 8.32 36.10
CA LYS A 158 12.63 8.68 34.69
C LYS A 158 13.19 10.10 34.56
N LEU A 159 12.66 11.04 35.35
CA LEU A 159 13.15 12.43 35.40
C LEU A 159 14.63 12.48 35.81
N PHE A 160 15.02 11.72 36.84
CA PHE A 160 16.40 11.70 37.34
C PHE A 160 17.39 11.13 36.30
N ARG A 161 16.99 10.08 35.56
CA ARG A 161 17.80 9.54 34.44
C ARG A 161 17.97 10.55 33.32
N PHE A 162 16.89 11.25 32.94
CA PHE A 162 16.92 12.27 31.90
C PHE A 162 17.85 13.44 32.27
N VAL A 163 17.73 13.98 33.48
CA VAL A 163 18.60 15.05 33.99
C VAL A 163 20.06 14.61 34.02
N ARG A 164 20.35 13.40 34.51
CA ARG A 164 21.73 12.87 34.53
C ARG A 164 22.32 12.69 33.13
N GLN A 165 21.52 12.26 32.14
CA GLN A 165 21.98 12.05 30.77
C GLN A 165 22.23 13.37 30.02
N PHE A 166 21.44 14.41 30.28
CA PHE A 166 21.59 15.73 29.65
C PHE A 166 22.64 16.62 30.34
N PHE A 167 22.79 16.55 31.67
CA PHE A 167 23.72 17.40 32.42
C PHE A 167 25.04 16.69 32.79
N GLY A 168 25.14 15.37 32.65
CA GLY A 168 26.35 14.59 32.97
C GLY A 168 27.47 14.62 31.92
N LYS A 169 27.27 15.25 30.76
CA LYS A 169 28.27 15.36 29.67
C LYS A 169 29.07 16.67 29.66
N ARG A 170 28.95 17.51 30.69
CA ARG A 170 29.82 18.70 30.87
C ARG A 170 30.77 18.50 32.04
N ARG A 171 31.82 17.72 31.84
CA ARG A 171 33.09 17.79 32.55
C ARG A 171 34.18 17.13 31.72
#